data_AF-A0A354I7G1-F1
#
_entry.id   AF-A0A354I7G1-F1
#
_cell.length_a   1.000
_cell.length_b   1.000
_cell.length_c   1.000
_cell.angle_alpha   90.00
_cell.angle_beta   90.00
_cell.angle_gamma   90.00
#
_symmetry.space_group_name_H-M   'P 1'
#
loop_
_entity.id
_entity.type
_entity.pdbx_description
1 polymer ?
#
loop_
_entity_poly.entity_id
_entity_poly.type
_entity_poly.pdbx_seq_one_letter_code
_entity_poly.pdbx_strand_id
1 'polypeptide(L)'
;MKYDWLNDYLLNKRGVTKDLQADWNWIRYHIGGKMFAAVCLEWETNKPYYITLKLEPAEGDFLRSQYEDIIPGYYMNKVHWNSIKPDGNVPDDLLKDLLDKSYELILGSFSKKKQREILELSCCGTECKKCSFYGNMCKGCNECLGKVFHAPAGRACPIYECSVKSKKLRNCSQCAELPCTIWRETKDPQLSEEAFEKNVEERVNNLKS
;
A
#
# COMPACT_ATOMS: atom_id res chain seq x y z
N MET A 1 24.71 8.77 -3.03
CA MET A 1 23.44 8.56 -2.31
C MET A 1 23.65 7.55 -1.21
N LYS A 2 23.40 7.99 0.02
CA LYS A 2 23.49 7.22 1.27
C LYS A 2 22.50 6.04 1.35
N TYR A 3 21.33 6.17 0.72
CA TYR A 3 20.20 5.25 0.86
C TYR A 3 20.16 4.19 -0.26
N ASP A 4 21.15 3.30 -0.31
CA ASP A 4 21.22 2.22 -1.32
C ASP A 4 20.01 1.26 -1.29
N TRP A 5 19.40 1.09 -0.11
CA TRP A 5 18.20 0.28 0.12
C TRP A 5 16.91 0.83 -0.48
N LEU A 6 16.86 2.11 -0.88
CA LEU A 6 15.61 2.82 -1.21
C LEU A 6 14.83 2.12 -2.33
N ASN A 7 15.51 1.72 -3.40
CA ASN A 7 14.86 1.11 -4.55
C ASN A 7 14.16 -0.19 -4.17
N ASP A 8 14.88 -1.09 -3.49
CA ASP A 8 14.38 -2.41 -3.14
C ASP A 8 13.28 -2.29 -2.07
N TYR A 9 13.44 -1.37 -1.12
CA TYR A 9 12.44 -1.07 -0.11
C TYR A 9 11.10 -0.64 -0.74
N LEU A 10 11.13 0.25 -1.74
CA LEU A 10 9.92 0.72 -2.42
C LEU A 10 9.31 -0.35 -3.34
N LEU A 11 10.13 -1.07 -4.11
CA LEU A 11 9.64 -2.12 -5.02
C LEU A 11 9.08 -3.34 -4.31
N ASN A 12 9.46 -3.57 -3.05
CA ASN A 12 8.87 -4.62 -2.22
C ASN A 12 7.45 -4.29 -1.71
N LYS A 13 6.99 -3.04 -1.84
CA LYS A 13 5.62 -2.66 -1.45
C LYS A 13 4.61 -3.08 -2.52
N ARG A 14 3.46 -3.59 -2.08
CA ARG A 14 2.40 -4.06 -2.98
C ARG A 14 1.91 -2.94 -3.91
N GLY A 15 1.78 -3.26 -5.20
CA GLY A 15 1.24 -2.34 -6.19
C GLY A 15 2.18 -1.20 -6.60
N VAL A 16 3.43 -1.18 -6.13
CA VAL A 16 4.42 -0.20 -6.58
C VAL A 16 4.94 -0.57 -7.96
N THR A 17 4.98 0.43 -8.84
CA THR A 17 5.69 0.36 -10.12
C THR A 17 6.72 1.48 -10.20
N LYS A 18 7.71 1.31 -11.08
CA LYS A 18 8.80 2.28 -11.28
C LYS A 18 9.01 2.54 -12.76
N ASP A 19 9.31 3.79 -13.09
CA ASP A 19 9.67 4.24 -14.43
C ASP A 19 10.71 5.37 -14.37
N LEU A 20 11.33 5.66 -15.52
CA LEU A 20 12.18 6.83 -15.71
C LEU A 20 11.40 7.86 -16.52
N GLN A 21 11.17 9.04 -15.95
CA GLN A 21 10.72 10.21 -16.70
C GLN A 21 11.92 10.88 -17.35
N ALA A 22 12.18 10.54 -18.61
CA ALA A 22 13.37 10.99 -19.34
C ALA A 22 13.44 12.53 -19.44
N ASP A 23 12.31 13.21 -19.64
CA ASP A 23 12.28 14.67 -19.80
C ASP A 23 12.75 15.43 -18.55
N TRP A 24 12.64 14.81 -17.37
CA TRP A 24 13.04 15.42 -16.09
C TRP A 24 14.29 14.76 -15.50
N ASN A 25 14.70 13.63 -16.08
CA ASN A 25 15.68 12.70 -15.55
C ASN A 25 15.35 12.19 -14.12
N TRP A 26 14.10 11.79 -13.89
CA TRP A 26 13.64 11.34 -12.56
C TRP A 26 13.23 9.87 -12.60
N ILE A 27 13.72 9.09 -11.64
CA ILE A 27 13.22 7.75 -11.35
C ILE A 27 12.01 7.90 -10.45
N ARG A 28 10.82 7.53 -10.92
CA ARG A 28 9.57 7.75 -10.19
C ARG A 28 8.97 6.44 -9.72
N TYR A 29 8.38 6.47 -8.54
CA TYR A 29 7.66 5.36 -7.94
C TYR A 29 6.17 5.70 -7.87
N HIS A 30 5.36 4.78 -8.37
CA HIS A 30 3.94 4.95 -8.59
C HIS A 30 3.13 3.88 -7.90
N ILE A 31 1.89 4.21 -7.55
CA ILE A 31 0.86 3.28 -7.10
C ILE A 31 -0.41 3.59 -7.88
N GLY A 32 -0.92 2.60 -8.61
CA GLY A 32 -2.11 2.80 -9.45
C GLY A 32 -1.98 3.98 -10.43
N GLY A 33 -0.77 4.24 -10.93
CA GLY A 33 -0.46 5.33 -11.86
C GLY A 33 -0.26 6.71 -11.22
N LYS A 34 -0.36 6.85 -9.88
CA LYS A 34 -0.04 8.11 -9.17
C LYS A 34 1.33 8.04 -8.51
N MET A 35 2.16 9.04 -8.72
CA MET A 35 3.49 9.13 -8.11
C MET A 35 3.36 9.41 -6.61
N PHE A 36 4.17 8.73 -5.79
CA PHE A 36 4.30 9.00 -4.36
C PHE A 36 5.72 9.40 -3.96
N ALA A 37 6.73 8.88 -4.64
CA ALA A 37 8.13 9.25 -4.44
C ALA A 37 8.89 9.31 -5.78
N ALA A 38 9.99 10.05 -5.83
CA ALA A 38 10.94 10.02 -6.94
C ALA A 38 12.37 10.30 -6.48
N VAL A 39 13.34 9.73 -7.20
CA VAL A 39 14.76 10.09 -7.11
C VAL A 39 15.08 10.98 -8.31
N CYS A 40 15.41 12.23 -8.03
CA CYS A 40 15.75 13.23 -9.03
C CYS A 40 17.24 13.13 -9.36
N LEU A 41 17.60 13.02 -10.64
CA LEU A 41 18.98 12.85 -11.10
C LEU A 41 19.49 14.08 -11.82
N GLU A 42 20.77 14.41 -11.61
CA GLU A 42 21.48 15.42 -12.39
C GLU A 42 21.59 14.95 -13.86
N TRP A 43 21.48 15.89 -14.81
CA TRP A 43 21.43 15.54 -16.24
C TRP A 43 22.76 14.99 -16.75
N GLU A 44 23.87 15.59 -16.33
CA GLU A 44 25.21 15.30 -16.85
C GLU A 44 25.82 14.06 -16.20
N THR A 45 25.55 13.85 -14.91
CA THR A 45 26.23 12.83 -14.10
C THR A 45 25.34 11.64 -13.74
N ASN A 46 24.02 11.77 -13.92
CA ASN A 46 23.00 10.85 -13.38
C ASN A 46 23.10 10.62 -11.87
N LYS A 47 23.77 11.52 -11.13
CA LYS A 47 23.84 11.40 -9.67
C LYS A 47 22.52 11.86 -9.06
N PRO A 48 21.99 11.14 -8.05
CA PRO A 48 20.86 11.60 -7.27
C PRO A 48 21.19 12.92 -6.58
N TYR A 49 20.35 13.94 -6.78
CA TYR A 49 20.47 15.23 -6.06
C TYR A 49 19.31 15.50 -5.10
N TYR A 50 18.14 14.88 -5.30
CA TYR A 50 17.05 14.87 -4.32
C TYR A 50 16.27 13.55 -4.34
N ILE A 51 15.71 13.19 -3.19
CA ILE A 51 14.62 12.23 -3.06
C ILE A 51 13.37 13.03 -2.72
N THR A 52 12.37 13.05 -3.59
CA THR A 52 11.14 13.81 -3.36
C THR A 52 10.00 12.87 -2.99
N LEU A 53 9.21 13.24 -1.98
CA LEU A 53 8.07 12.46 -1.51
C LEU A 53 6.95 13.37 -1.01
N LYS A 54 5.73 12.85 -0.99
CA LYS A 54 4.55 13.56 -0.50
C LYS A 54 4.29 13.30 0.97
N LEU A 55 3.99 14.33 1.75
CA LEU A 55 3.55 14.25 3.15
C LEU A 55 2.28 15.06 3.39
N GLU A 56 1.68 14.89 4.56
CA GLU A 56 0.69 15.83 5.06
C GLU A 56 1.35 17.19 5.34
N PRO A 57 0.68 18.32 5.06
CA PRO A 57 1.32 19.64 5.12
C PRO A 57 1.97 19.96 6.46
N ALA A 58 1.26 19.75 7.58
CA ALA A 58 1.75 20.07 8.92
C ALA A 58 3.00 19.24 9.31
N GLU A 59 3.06 17.98 8.86
CA GLU A 59 4.21 17.12 9.10
C GLU A 59 5.41 17.53 8.25
N GLY A 60 5.18 17.84 6.96
CA GLY A 60 6.22 18.38 6.10
C GLY A 60 6.81 19.68 6.68
N ASP A 61 5.96 20.61 7.09
CA ASP A 61 6.39 21.88 7.70
C ASP A 61 7.24 21.64 8.96
N PHE A 62 6.79 20.74 9.84
CA PHE A 62 7.53 20.38 11.04
C PHE A 62 8.90 19.80 10.70
N LEU A 63 8.99 18.80 9.82
CA LEU A 63 10.24 18.12 9.49
C LEU A 63 11.28 19.06 8.86
N ARG A 64 10.84 20.00 8.01
CA ARG A 64 11.72 21.02 7.42
C ARG A 64 12.28 22.00 8.46
N SER A 65 11.60 22.18 9.60
CA SER A 65 12.13 22.95 10.73
C SER A 65 13.16 22.18 11.56
N GLN A 66 13.11 20.84 11.53
CA GLN A 66 13.97 19.96 12.32
C GLN A 66 15.22 19.51 11.57
N TYR A 67 15.15 19.41 10.24
CA TYR A 67 16.23 18.87 9.40
C TYR A 67 16.54 19.82 8.24
N GLU A 68 17.77 20.35 8.21
CA GLU A 68 18.26 21.19 7.10
C GLU A 68 18.33 20.47 5.74
N ASP A 69 18.32 19.14 5.78
CA ASP A 69 18.37 18.27 4.60
C ASP A 69 16.99 17.94 4.03
N ILE A 70 15.92 18.36 4.71
CA ILE A 70 14.55 18.26 4.21
C ILE A 70 14.11 19.66 3.82
N ILE A 71 13.89 19.87 2.52
CA ILE A 71 13.52 21.17 1.95
C ILE A 71 12.14 21.09 1.27
N PRO A 72 11.50 22.24 0.97
CA PRO A 72 10.25 22.23 0.22
C PRO A 72 10.45 21.55 -1.15
N GLY A 73 9.43 20.85 -1.63
CA GLY A 73 9.51 20.01 -2.83
C GLY A 73 10.10 20.72 -4.04
N TYR A 74 11.25 20.22 -4.51
CA TYR A 74 11.93 20.73 -5.70
C TYR A 74 11.08 20.49 -6.95
N TYR A 75 10.81 21.54 -7.74
CA TYR A 75 9.87 21.55 -8.87
C TYR A 75 8.44 21.04 -8.59
N MET A 76 8.05 20.92 -7.32
CA MET A 76 6.75 20.38 -6.92
C MET A 76 5.95 21.38 -6.10
N ASN A 77 4.69 21.02 -5.77
CA ASN A 77 3.89 21.79 -4.82
C ASN A 77 4.53 21.72 -3.43
N LYS A 78 5.11 22.84 -2.98
CA LYS A 78 5.89 22.99 -1.74
C LYS A 78 5.11 22.76 -0.45
N VAL A 79 3.77 22.74 -0.50
CA VAL A 79 2.91 22.45 0.65
C VAL A 79 2.86 20.96 0.93
N HIS A 80 2.81 20.13 -0.12
CA HIS A 80 2.60 18.69 0.02
C HIS A 80 3.86 17.87 -0.24
N TRP A 81 4.78 18.38 -1.05
CA TRP A 81 5.99 17.67 -1.45
C TRP A 81 7.18 18.21 -0.70
N ASN A 82 8.07 17.30 -0.32
CA ASN A 82 9.31 17.58 0.38
C ASN A 82 10.44 16.88 -0.37
N SER A 83 11.60 17.51 -0.42
CA SER A 83 12.79 16.94 -1.06
C SER A 83 13.89 16.77 -0.03
N ILE A 84 14.45 15.56 0.00
CA ILE A 84 15.47 15.12 0.94
C ILE A 84 16.80 15.04 0.20
N LYS A 85 17.86 15.60 0.79
CA LYS A 85 19.22 15.47 0.24
C LYS A 85 19.69 14.00 0.30
N PRO A 86 20.11 13.40 -0.82
CA PRO A 86 20.47 11.98 -0.89
C PRO A 86 21.72 11.60 -0.09
N ASP A 87 22.57 12.57 0.25
CA ASP A 87 23.79 12.39 1.04
C ASP A 87 23.73 13.14 2.40
N GLY A 88 22.51 13.52 2.83
CA GLY A 88 22.28 14.24 4.08
C GLY A 88 22.21 13.35 5.35
N ASN A 89 21.84 13.97 6.45
CA ASN A 89 21.84 13.39 7.79
C ASN A 89 20.48 12.84 8.26
N VAL A 90 19.47 12.81 7.39
CA VAL A 90 18.18 12.16 7.71
C VAL A 90 18.44 10.67 8.05
N PRO A 91 18.00 10.17 9.22
CA PRO A 91 18.16 8.77 9.59
C PRO A 91 17.36 7.84 8.67
N ASP A 92 17.87 6.64 8.44
CA ASP A 92 17.25 5.65 7.55
C ASP A 92 15.82 5.30 7.97
N ASP A 93 15.59 5.08 9.28
CA ASP A 93 14.27 4.72 9.80
C ASP A 93 13.27 5.87 9.63
N LEU A 94 13.72 7.11 9.75
CA LEU A 94 12.88 8.28 9.47
C LEU A 94 12.54 8.31 7.98
N LEU A 95 13.51 8.18 7.07
CA LEU A 95 13.22 8.22 5.63
C LEU A 95 12.28 7.07 5.20
N LYS A 96 12.43 5.87 5.78
CA LYS A 96 11.50 4.75 5.57
C LYS A 96 10.08 5.11 6.00
N ASP A 97 9.91 5.64 7.22
CA ASP A 97 8.61 6.10 7.71
C ASP A 97 7.97 7.18 6.82
N LEU A 98 8.76 8.15 6.33
CA LEU A 98 8.26 9.17 5.40
C LEU A 98 7.82 8.58 4.05
N LEU A 99 8.57 7.60 3.53
CA LEU A 99 8.21 6.88 2.30
C LEU A 99 6.92 6.06 2.51
N ASP A 100 6.74 5.45 3.67
CA ASP A 100 5.55 4.67 4.05
C ASP A 100 4.32 5.57 4.15
N LYS A 101 4.46 6.72 4.80
CA LYS A 101 3.40 7.74 4.88
C LYS A 101 3.03 8.23 3.49
N SER A 102 4.03 8.47 2.63
CA SER A 102 3.77 8.88 1.25
C SER A 102 3.02 7.82 0.44
N TYR A 103 3.43 6.55 0.59
CA TYR A 103 2.75 5.40 0.00
C TYR A 103 1.28 5.31 0.45
N GLU A 104 1.03 5.35 1.76
CA GLU A 104 -0.34 5.25 2.31
C GLU A 104 -1.21 6.46 1.96
N LEU A 105 -0.64 7.67 1.89
CA LEU A 105 -1.36 8.88 1.47
C LEU A 105 -1.85 8.74 0.02
N ILE A 106 -0.98 8.29 -0.89
CA ILE A 106 -1.35 8.10 -2.30
C ILE A 106 -2.33 6.92 -2.46
N LEU A 107 -2.09 5.79 -1.79
CA LEU A 107 -3.02 4.66 -1.78
C LEU A 107 -4.40 5.08 -1.23
N GLY A 108 -4.41 5.83 -0.13
CA GLY A 108 -5.59 6.38 0.52
C GLY A 108 -6.43 7.30 -0.37
N SER A 109 -5.80 7.94 -1.36
CA SER A 109 -6.49 8.83 -2.33
C SER A 109 -7.39 8.10 -3.34
N PHE A 110 -7.32 6.77 -3.42
CA PHE A 110 -8.17 5.96 -4.28
C PHE A 110 -9.43 5.47 -3.54
N SER A 111 -10.46 5.04 -4.26
CA SER A 111 -11.61 4.37 -3.63
C SER A 111 -11.19 3.07 -2.93
N LYS A 112 -11.91 2.64 -1.89
CA LYS A 112 -11.60 1.39 -1.17
C LYS A 112 -11.60 0.15 -2.08
N LYS A 113 -12.47 0.13 -3.10
CA LYS A 113 -12.47 -0.90 -4.15
C LYS A 113 -11.14 -0.89 -4.92
N LYS A 114 -10.73 0.29 -5.41
CA LYS A 114 -9.49 0.45 -6.17
C LYS A 114 -8.24 0.18 -5.34
N GLN A 115 -8.24 0.53 -4.05
CA GLN A 115 -7.16 0.18 -3.11
C GLN A 115 -6.96 -1.35 -3.06
N ARG A 116 -8.04 -2.13 -2.88
CA ARG A 116 -7.97 -3.59 -2.90
C ARG A 116 -7.48 -4.17 -4.23
N GLU A 117 -7.87 -3.58 -5.36
CA GLU A 117 -7.38 -3.98 -6.68
C GLU A 117 -5.87 -3.73 -6.83
N ILE A 118 -5.40 -2.55 -6.44
CA ILE A 118 -3.97 -2.17 -6.49
C ILE A 118 -3.12 -3.11 -5.63
N LEU A 119 -3.61 -3.44 -4.44
CA LEU A 119 -2.93 -4.37 -3.53
C LEU A 119 -3.04 -5.83 -3.97
N GLU A 120 -3.93 -6.12 -4.93
CA GLU A 120 -4.29 -7.47 -5.38
C GLU A 120 -4.81 -8.38 -4.26
N LEU A 121 -5.42 -7.75 -3.24
CA LEU A 121 -5.92 -8.41 -2.04
C LEU A 121 -7.43 -8.25 -1.90
N SER A 122 -8.09 -9.33 -1.50
CA SER A 122 -9.48 -9.27 -1.06
C SER A 122 -9.59 -8.50 0.27
N CYS A 123 -10.83 -8.15 0.65
CA CYS A 123 -11.10 -7.52 1.95
C CYS A 123 -10.63 -8.37 3.16
N CYS A 124 -10.42 -9.66 2.93
CA CYS A 124 -10.08 -10.65 3.93
C CYS A 124 -8.65 -11.21 3.75
N GLY A 125 -7.79 -10.56 2.96
CA GLY A 125 -6.37 -10.91 2.85
C GLY A 125 -6.02 -12.03 1.87
N THR A 126 -7.00 -12.52 1.10
CA THR A 126 -6.75 -13.50 0.05
C THR A 126 -6.15 -12.82 -1.17
N GLU A 127 -5.03 -13.35 -1.67
CA GLU A 127 -4.44 -12.95 -2.95
C GLU A 127 -5.25 -13.57 -4.10
N CYS A 128 -6.21 -12.81 -4.64
CA CYS A 128 -7.17 -13.36 -5.61
C CYS A 128 -6.47 -13.94 -6.85
N LYS A 129 -5.39 -13.32 -7.33
CA LYS A 129 -4.66 -13.82 -8.52
C LYS A 129 -3.91 -15.14 -8.28
N LYS A 130 -3.62 -15.51 -7.04
CA LYS A 130 -3.00 -16.79 -6.67
C LYS A 130 -4.05 -17.89 -6.38
N CYS A 131 -5.33 -17.53 -6.32
CA CYS A 131 -6.42 -18.45 -6.03
C CYS A 131 -6.89 -19.15 -7.30
N SER A 132 -6.89 -20.49 -7.30
CA SER A 132 -7.31 -21.33 -8.43
C SER A 132 -8.77 -21.13 -8.86
N PHE A 133 -9.61 -20.60 -7.97
CA PHE A 133 -11.01 -20.32 -8.27
C PHE A 133 -11.23 -18.97 -8.95
N TYR A 134 -10.30 -18.03 -8.84
CA TYR A 134 -10.44 -16.69 -9.39
C TYR A 134 -10.39 -16.69 -10.92
N GLY A 135 -11.32 -16.00 -11.56
CA GLY A 135 -11.46 -15.97 -13.03
C GLY A 135 -12.22 -17.15 -13.63
N ASN A 136 -12.41 -18.24 -12.88
CA ASN A 136 -13.26 -19.36 -13.27
C ASN A 136 -14.61 -19.28 -12.52
N MET A 137 -14.73 -19.94 -11.37
CA MET A 137 -15.96 -19.94 -10.57
C MET A 137 -16.13 -18.71 -9.66
N CYS A 138 -15.04 -17.96 -9.42
CA CYS A 138 -15.05 -16.77 -8.57
C CYS A 138 -14.66 -15.52 -9.36
N LYS A 139 -15.54 -14.52 -9.40
CA LYS A 139 -15.24 -13.19 -9.99
C LYS A 139 -14.48 -12.27 -9.02
N GLY A 140 -14.24 -12.72 -7.79
CA GLY A 140 -13.67 -11.92 -6.72
C GLY A 140 -14.70 -11.07 -5.97
N CYS A 141 -14.48 -10.90 -4.67
CA CYS A 141 -15.44 -10.22 -3.78
C CYS A 141 -15.75 -8.76 -4.17
N ASN A 142 -14.81 -8.08 -4.84
CA ASN A 142 -15.01 -6.74 -5.36
C ASN A 142 -16.09 -6.67 -6.44
N GLU A 143 -16.12 -7.64 -7.35
CA GLU A 143 -17.05 -7.64 -8.49
C GLU A 143 -18.40 -8.25 -8.14
N CYS A 144 -18.43 -9.27 -7.28
CA CYS A 144 -19.68 -9.90 -6.85
C CYS A 144 -20.28 -9.31 -5.57
N LEU A 145 -19.78 -8.16 -5.08
CA LEU A 145 -20.25 -7.52 -3.84
C LEU A 145 -20.25 -8.47 -2.64
N GLY A 146 -19.20 -9.29 -2.54
CA GLY A 146 -19.01 -10.30 -1.51
C GLY A 146 -19.79 -11.60 -1.72
N LYS A 147 -20.64 -11.72 -2.75
CA LYS A 147 -21.40 -12.94 -3.10
C LYS A 147 -20.51 -13.93 -3.86
N VAL A 148 -19.40 -14.33 -3.24
CA VAL A 148 -18.45 -15.31 -3.79
C VAL A 148 -19.05 -16.72 -3.75
N PHE A 149 -18.46 -17.67 -4.47
CA PHE A 149 -19.03 -19.01 -4.66
C PHE A 149 -19.30 -19.79 -3.36
N HIS A 150 -18.52 -19.53 -2.32
CA HIS A 150 -18.66 -20.16 -1.00
C HIS A 150 -19.45 -19.29 0.00
N ALA A 151 -20.04 -18.18 -0.44
CA ALA A 151 -20.92 -17.36 0.39
C ALA A 151 -22.35 -17.96 0.41
N PRO A 152 -23.15 -17.70 1.47
CA PRO A 152 -24.55 -18.14 1.49
C PRO A 152 -25.32 -17.61 0.29
N ALA A 153 -26.24 -18.44 -0.25
CA ALA A 153 -26.98 -18.10 -1.46
C ALA A 153 -27.64 -16.71 -1.36
N GLY A 154 -27.35 -15.85 -2.35
CA GLY A 154 -27.88 -14.48 -2.44
C GLY A 154 -27.25 -13.46 -1.48
N ARG A 155 -26.40 -13.87 -0.54
CA ARG A 155 -25.79 -13.01 0.49
C ARG A 155 -24.29 -12.86 0.28
N ALA A 156 -23.73 -11.75 0.78
CA ALA A 156 -22.29 -11.58 0.82
C ALA A 156 -21.68 -12.48 1.91
N CYS A 157 -20.40 -12.83 1.77
CA CYS A 157 -19.71 -13.51 2.86
C CYS A 157 -19.65 -12.59 4.11
N PRO A 158 -19.70 -13.16 5.34
CA PRO A 158 -19.74 -12.37 6.58
C PRO A 158 -18.59 -11.35 6.72
N ILE A 159 -17.38 -11.71 6.28
CA ILE A 159 -16.22 -10.80 6.33
C ILE A 159 -16.42 -9.58 5.43
N TYR A 160 -16.94 -9.77 4.21
CA TYR A 160 -17.20 -8.66 3.29
C TYR A 160 -18.36 -7.78 3.79
N GLU A 161 -19.42 -8.40 4.29
CA GLU A 161 -20.58 -7.70 4.87
C GLU A 161 -20.16 -6.80 6.05
N CYS A 162 -19.30 -7.31 6.93
CA CYS A 162 -18.76 -6.54 8.05
C CYS A 162 -17.77 -5.46 7.57
N SER A 163 -16.67 -5.85 6.92
CA SER A 163 -15.57 -4.94 6.64
C SER A 163 -15.91 -3.91 5.56
N VAL A 164 -16.52 -4.31 4.45
CA VAL A 164 -16.74 -3.44 3.28
C VAL A 164 -18.09 -2.74 3.34
N LYS A 165 -19.17 -3.46 3.64
CA LYS A 165 -20.52 -2.86 3.61
C LYS A 165 -20.85 -2.11 4.89
N SER A 166 -20.57 -2.69 6.05
CA SER A 166 -20.95 -2.11 7.35
C SER A 166 -19.91 -1.09 7.84
N LYS A 167 -18.65 -1.53 8.04
CA LYS A 167 -17.56 -0.69 8.58
C LYS A 167 -16.89 0.22 7.53
N LYS A 168 -17.22 0.07 6.23
CA LYS A 168 -16.67 0.86 5.11
C LYS A 168 -15.14 0.88 5.02
N LEU A 169 -14.49 -0.20 5.46
CA LEU A 169 -13.04 -0.34 5.46
C LEU A 169 -12.52 -0.72 4.07
N ARG A 170 -11.21 -0.46 3.85
CA ARG A 170 -10.44 -1.04 2.75
C ARG A 170 -10.49 -2.56 2.85
N ASN A 171 -10.15 -3.08 4.01
CA ASN A 171 -10.04 -4.50 4.30
C ASN A 171 -9.98 -4.66 5.83
N CYS A 172 -9.89 -5.90 6.31
CA CYS A 172 -9.86 -6.16 7.75
C CYS A 172 -8.65 -5.58 8.48
N SER A 173 -7.55 -5.19 7.79
CA SER A 173 -6.37 -4.63 8.47
C SER A 173 -6.63 -3.29 9.15
N GLN A 174 -7.68 -2.60 8.75
CA GLN A 174 -8.13 -1.36 9.39
C GLN A 174 -9.02 -1.61 10.63
N CYS A 175 -9.22 -2.86 11.03
CA CYS A 175 -10.00 -3.23 12.21
C CYS A 175 -9.05 -3.64 13.35
N ALA A 176 -9.18 -3.01 14.51
CA ALA A 176 -8.35 -3.31 15.69
C ALA A 176 -8.52 -4.75 16.19
N GLU A 177 -9.66 -5.37 15.90
CA GLU A 177 -9.99 -6.74 16.33
C GLU A 177 -9.52 -7.81 15.32
N LEU A 178 -8.68 -7.51 14.33
CA LEU A 178 -8.24 -8.50 13.34
C LEU A 178 -7.24 -9.51 13.95
N PRO A 179 -7.48 -10.84 13.81
CA PRO A 179 -8.68 -11.51 13.31
C PRO A 179 -9.76 -11.65 14.40
N CYS A 180 -11.01 -11.35 14.06
CA CYS A 180 -12.13 -11.37 15.01
C CYS A 180 -12.97 -12.67 14.89
N THR A 181 -14.01 -12.80 15.70
CA THR A 181 -14.91 -13.97 15.72
C THR A 181 -15.51 -14.29 14.36
N ILE A 182 -15.82 -13.28 13.53
CA ILE A 182 -16.36 -13.48 12.18
C ILE A 182 -15.43 -14.36 11.34
N TRP A 183 -14.09 -14.23 11.49
CA TRP A 183 -13.16 -15.07 10.75
C TRP A 183 -13.32 -16.55 11.13
N ARG A 184 -13.45 -16.83 12.44
CA ARG A 184 -13.68 -18.18 12.99
C ARG A 184 -15.00 -18.78 12.50
N GLU A 185 -16.05 -17.98 12.51
CA GLU A 185 -17.38 -18.39 12.03
C GLU A 185 -17.41 -18.69 10.52
N THR A 186 -16.45 -18.18 9.75
CA THR A 186 -16.30 -18.47 8.31
C THR A 186 -15.41 -19.67 7.99
N LYS A 187 -14.97 -20.44 8.99
CA LYS A 187 -14.19 -21.67 8.79
C LYS A 187 -14.98 -22.65 7.92
N ASP A 188 -14.32 -23.22 6.92
CA ASP A 188 -14.85 -24.36 6.18
C ASP A 188 -14.88 -25.60 7.10
N PRO A 189 -16.04 -26.23 7.33
CA PRO A 189 -16.14 -27.44 8.15
C PRO A 189 -15.25 -28.60 7.69
N GLN A 190 -14.83 -28.61 6.42
CA GLN A 190 -13.94 -29.63 5.86
C GLN A 190 -12.45 -29.38 6.18
N LEU A 191 -12.09 -28.17 6.63
CA LEU A 191 -10.72 -27.85 7.03
C LEU A 191 -10.44 -28.30 8.46
N SER A 192 -9.26 -28.90 8.68
CA SER A 192 -8.74 -29.12 10.03
C SER A 192 -8.52 -27.78 10.74
N GLU A 193 -8.50 -27.80 12.08
CA GLU A 193 -8.23 -26.58 12.85
C GLU A 193 -6.86 -25.99 12.50
N GLU A 194 -5.83 -26.83 12.45
CA GLU A 194 -4.47 -26.41 12.10
C GLU A 194 -4.38 -25.76 10.71
N ALA A 195 -5.00 -26.37 9.69
CA ALA A 195 -5.01 -25.82 8.34
C ALA A 195 -5.76 -24.48 8.27
N PHE A 196 -6.84 -24.36 9.05
CA PHE A 196 -7.59 -23.12 9.15
C PHE A 196 -6.79 -22.01 9.84
N GLU A 197 -6.14 -22.29 10.96
CA GLU A 197 -5.29 -21.31 11.67
C GLU A 197 -4.17 -20.80 10.77
N LYS A 198 -3.49 -21.70 10.06
CA LYS A 198 -2.46 -21.33 9.09
C LYS A 198 -3.01 -20.44 7.97
N ASN A 199 -4.21 -20.71 7.46
CA ASN A 199 -4.87 -19.88 6.47
C ASN A 199 -5.19 -18.47 7.01
N VAL A 200 -5.67 -18.38 8.25
CA VAL A 200 -5.94 -17.10 8.91
C VAL A 200 -4.66 -16.31 9.08
N GLU A 201 -3.60 -16.93 9.58
CA GLU A 201 -2.29 -16.30 9.76
C GLU A 201 -1.74 -15.75 8.44
N GLU A 202 -1.73 -16.56 7.38
CA GLU A 202 -1.27 -16.14 6.05
C GLU A 202 -2.04 -14.90 5.54
N ARG A 203 -3.37 -14.93 5.66
CA ARG A 203 -4.22 -13.82 5.21
C ARG A 203 -4.07 -12.58 6.08
N VAL A 204 -3.83 -12.72 7.38
CA VAL A 204 -3.54 -11.60 8.28
C VAL A 204 -2.17 -11.00 7.94
N ASN A 205 -1.17 -11.81 7.63
CA ASN A 205 0.15 -11.35 7.20
C ASN A 205 0.06 -10.59 5.87
N ASN A 206 -0.68 -11.10 4.90
CA ASN A 206 -0.96 -10.39 3.64
C ASN A 206 -1.65 -9.03 3.85
N LEU A 207 -2.49 -8.92 4.89
CA LEU A 207 -3.21 -7.70 5.20
C LEU A 207 -2.34 -6.62 5.87
N LYS A 208 -1.22 -7.04 6.48
CA LYS A 208 -0.25 -6.18 7.17
C LYS A 208 0.97 -5.83 6.29
N SER A 209 1.19 -6.57 5.20
CA SER A 209 2.28 -6.37 4.24
C SER A 209 2.06 -5.20 3.30
#